data_AF-A0A5J5LSP1-F1
#
_entry.id   AF-A0A5J5LSP1-F1
#
_cell.length_a   1.000
_cell.length_b   1.000
_cell.length_c   1.000
_cell.angle_alpha   90.00
_cell.angle_beta   90.00
_cell.angle_gamma   90.00
#
_symmetry.space_group_name_H-M   'P 1'
#
loop_
_entity.id
_entity.type
_entity.pdbx_description
1 polymer ?
#
loop_
_entity_poly.entity_id
_entity_poly.type
_entity_poly.pdbx_seq_one_letter_code
_entity_poly.pdbx_strand_id
1 'polypeptide(L)'
;MNIYLDLLKSEFRQFCCLKYKYYIDQIDSWFTEAGFDKYEPRASTRLDQVDGYYSKIDWENQNDIQKFLKVIESILLYNTYHIKEEHKQTLRGICEKSGFQVDSNGYTIHLTKKLGHQNIKNIIFASNSFKPEIIFSDSLSNDIEITKYKESCLIYDKPIQSHGLLGIELIDWWKEYKKIISWSNSEAADSLYKRLKESLQNNGVESRFFDTYYNNEQLCRRWGENSPALLPQVYLHYDPYTIKELKRYNNGRRLIRQRMDFLLLLPKSKRIVIEIDGKQHYAEGEYAKPQLYAEMVAEDRKLKLLGYEVYRFGAYEIMQENYESIVVDFFQKLFDFYDINLDF
;
A
#
# COMPACT_ATOMS: atom_id res chain seq x y z
N MET A 1 10.45 -16.45 -6.92
CA MET A 1 11.68 -16.11 -6.17
C MET A 1 11.67 -14.62 -5.82
N ASN A 2 11.83 -14.27 -4.54
CA ASN A 2 11.71 -12.90 -4.06
C ASN A 2 13.07 -12.18 -4.17
N ILE A 3 13.22 -11.27 -5.14
CA ILE A 3 14.48 -10.56 -5.43
C ILE A 3 15.05 -9.80 -4.20
N TYR A 4 14.15 -9.30 -3.35
CA TYR A 4 14.50 -8.61 -2.10
C TYR A 4 15.13 -9.55 -1.08
N LEU A 5 14.61 -10.78 -0.99
CA LEU A 5 15.15 -11.81 -0.11
C LEU A 5 16.51 -12.30 -0.58
N ASP A 6 16.75 -12.43 -1.89
CA ASP A 6 18.05 -12.83 -2.43
C ASP A 6 19.13 -11.76 -2.21
N LEU A 7 18.75 -10.48 -2.34
CA LEU A 7 19.63 -9.36 -1.99
C LEU A 7 19.99 -9.39 -0.50
N LEU A 8 18.99 -9.57 0.39
CA LEU A 8 19.21 -9.67 1.82
C LEU A 8 20.14 -10.85 2.18
N LYS A 9 19.94 -12.02 1.59
CA LYS A 9 20.80 -13.19 1.79
C LYS A 9 22.26 -12.88 1.44
N SER A 10 22.49 -12.27 0.28
CA SER A 10 23.83 -11.94 -0.21
C SER A 10 24.52 -10.94 0.71
N GLU A 11 23.84 -9.84 1.04
CA GLU A 11 24.38 -8.77 1.89
C GLU A 11 24.60 -9.24 3.33
N PHE A 12 23.68 -10.03 3.89
CA PHE A 12 23.83 -10.60 5.23
C PHE A 12 25.01 -11.58 5.30
N ARG A 13 25.21 -12.39 4.27
CA ARG A 13 26.38 -13.27 4.17
C ARG A 13 27.68 -12.47 4.14
N GLN A 14 27.74 -11.38 3.39
CA GLN A 14 28.91 -10.49 3.37
C GLN A 14 29.14 -9.80 4.72
N PHE A 15 28.06 -9.36 5.38
CA PHE A 15 28.09 -8.78 6.72
C PHE A 15 28.73 -9.73 7.75
N CYS A 16 28.32 -11.00 7.74
CA CYS A 16 28.84 -12.02 8.66
C CYS A 16 30.33 -12.34 8.39
N CYS A 17 30.71 -12.48 7.12
CA CYS A 17 31.96 -13.14 6.74
C CYS A 17 33.11 -12.17 6.40
N LEU A 18 32.81 -11.06 5.74
CA LEU A 18 33.82 -10.20 5.11
C LEU A 18 33.99 -8.86 5.83
N LYS A 19 32.87 -8.21 6.19
CA LYS A 19 32.89 -6.84 6.70
C LYS A 19 33.41 -6.74 8.13
N TYR A 20 32.96 -7.63 9.01
CA TYR A 20 33.28 -7.56 10.45
C TYR A 20 33.93 -8.85 11.01
N LYS A 21 34.07 -9.89 10.19
CA LYS A 21 34.84 -11.12 10.47
C LYS A 21 34.48 -11.83 11.79
N TYR A 22 33.19 -11.93 12.11
CA TYR A 22 32.70 -12.61 13.31
C TYR A 22 33.17 -14.06 13.43
N TYR A 23 33.34 -14.57 14.65
CA TYR A 23 33.74 -15.96 14.86
C TYR A 23 32.64 -16.93 14.42
N ILE A 24 33.03 -18.11 13.93
CA ILE A 24 32.08 -19.15 13.52
C ILE A 24 31.12 -19.52 14.66
N ASP A 25 31.60 -19.56 15.90
CA ASP A 25 30.77 -19.85 17.06
C ASP A 25 29.68 -18.77 17.30
N GLN A 26 29.94 -17.52 16.92
CA GLN A 26 28.92 -16.46 16.98
C GLN A 26 27.85 -16.67 15.91
N ILE A 27 28.28 -17.04 14.69
CA ILE A 27 27.37 -17.36 13.58
C ILE A 27 26.47 -18.54 14.00
N ASP A 28 27.04 -19.60 14.57
CA ASP A 28 26.29 -20.74 15.09
C ASP A 28 25.26 -20.31 16.15
N SER A 29 25.65 -19.46 17.11
CA SER A 29 24.75 -18.92 18.13
C SER A 29 23.54 -18.24 17.49
N TRP A 30 23.74 -17.36 16.51
CA TRP A 30 22.65 -16.62 15.89
C TRP A 30 21.65 -17.52 15.16
N PHE A 31 22.12 -18.53 14.43
CA PHE A 31 21.24 -19.46 13.73
C PHE A 31 20.53 -20.43 14.69
N THR A 32 21.24 -20.95 15.69
CA THR A 32 20.65 -21.90 16.65
C THR A 32 19.63 -21.22 17.58
N GLU A 33 19.89 -20.00 18.04
CA GLU A 33 18.93 -19.19 18.81
C GLU A 33 17.65 -18.88 18.03
N ALA A 34 17.75 -18.76 16.70
CA ALA A 34 16.60 -18.59 15.81
C ALA A 34 15.84 -19.91 15.51
N GLY A 35 16.30 -21.04 16.05
CA GLY A 35 15.64 -22.35 15.93
C GLY A 35 16.06 -23.17 14.70
N PHE A 36 17.28 -22.96 14.20
CA PHE A 36 17.92 -23.87 13.24
C PHE A 36 18.77 -24.93 13.95
N ASP A 37 18.79 -26.14 13.41
CA ASP A 37 19.71 -27.17 13.87
C ASP A 37 21.15 -26.79 13.51
N LYS A 38 22.06 -26.91 14.49
CA LYS A 38 23.47 -26.57 14.33
C LYS A 38 24.05 -27.22 13.07
N TYR A 39 24.77 -26.43 12.28
CA TYR A 39 25.44 -26.93 11.08
C TYR A 39 26.73 -27.65 11.48
N GLU A 40 26.77 -28.97 11.23
CA GLU A 40 27.89 -29.84 11.54
C GLU A 40 28.24 -30.73 10.33
N PRO A 41 29.53 -31.05 10.11
CA PRO A 41 30.68 -30.60 10.89
C PRO A 41 30.97 -29.10 10.68
N ARG A 42 31.48 -28.43 11.72
CA ARG A 42 31.96 -27.05 11.62
C ARG A 42 32.83 -26.83 10.38
N ALA A 43 32.48 -25.85 9.56
CA ALA A 43 33.20 -25.52 8.35
C ALA A 43 34.54 -24.84 8.64
N SER A 44 35.45 -24.89 7.66
CA SER A 44 36.79 -24.30 7.75
C SER A 44 36.76 -22.77 7.58
N THR A 45 35.74 -22.22 6.91
CA THR A 45 35.59 -20.78 6.70
C THR A 45 34.23 -20.28 7.20
N ARG A 46 34.15 -18.98 7.50
CA ARG A 46 32.89 -18.31 7.89
C ARG A 46 31.87 -18.36 6.76
N LEU A 47 32.34 -18.20 5.52
CA LEU A 47 31.50 -18.20 4.34
C LEU A 47 30.83 -19.57 4.18
N ASP A 48 31.62 -20.63 4.25
CA ASP A 48 31.11 -22.01 4.16
C ASP A 48 30.18 -22.34 5.34
N GLN A 49 30.41 -21.79 6.53
CA GLN A 49 29.51 -21.97 7.67
C GLN A 49 28.13 -21.35 7.39
N VAL A 50 28.09 -20.09 6.89
CA VAL A 50 26.83 -19.42 6.55
C VAL A 50 26.13 -20.11 5.38
N ASP A 51 26.88 -20.47 4.33
CA ASP A 51 26.33 -21.19 3.18
C ASP A 51 25.82 -22.59 3.58
N GLY A 52 26.45 -23.22 4.57
CA GLY A 52 25.99 -24.44 5.22
C GLY A 52 24.61 -24.29 5.86
N TYR A 53 24.38 -23.23 6.64
CA TYR A 53 23.04 -22.91 7.15
C TYR A 53 22.06 -22.59 6.01
N TYR A 54 22.46 -21.78 5.03
CA TYR A 54 21.61 -21.41 3.90
C TYR A 54 21.13 -22.63 3.09
N SER A 55 21.93 -23.69 3.02
CA SER A 55 21.55 -24.94 2.36
C SER A 55 20.44 -25.72 3.07
N LYS A 56 20.25 -25.47 4.39
CA LYS A 56 19.19 -26.07 5.21
C LYS A 56 17.89 -25.27 5.21
N ILE A 57 17.89 -24.07 4.62
CA ILE A 57 16.73 -23.17 4.61
C ILE A 57 15.95 -23.38 3.32
N ASP A 58 14.68 -23.77 3.43
CA ASP A 58 13.77 -23.70 2.28
C ASP A 58 13.35 -22.24 2.07
N TRP A 59 13.96 -21.60 1.09
CA TRP A 59 13.74 -20.19 0.78
C TRP A 59 12.39 -19.88 0.11
N GLU A 60 11.57 -20.90 -0.17
CA GLU A 60 10.18 -20.73 -0.58
C GLU A 60 9.20 -20.96 0.58
N ASN A 61 9.68 -21.53 1.69
CA ASN A 61 8.89 -21.79 2.90
C ASN A 61 8.84 -20.57 3.83
N GLN A 62 7.63 -20.08 4.13
CA GLN A 62 7.46 -18.88 4.97
C GLN A 62 7.97 -19.05 6.41
N ASN A 63 7.91 -20.25 6.98
CA ASN A 63 8.38 -20.50 8.34
C ASN A 63 9.91 -20.42 8.42
N ASP A 64 10.61 -20.97 7.42
CA ASP A 64 12.07 -20.92 7.34
C ASP A 64 12.58 -19.51 7.06
N ILE A 65 11.88 -18.75 6.21
CA ILE A 65 12.15 -17.32 6.01
C ILE A 65 11.97 -16.55 7.33
N GLN A 66 10.90 -16.81 8.09
CA GLN A 66 10.68 -16.18 9.40
C GLN A 66 11.77 -16.52 10.42
N LYS A 67 12.21 -17.78 10.46
CA LYS A 67 13.37 -18.18 11.28
C LYS A 67 14.64 -17.44 10.85
N PHE A 68 14.89 -17.30 9.55
CA PHE A 68 16.03 -16.52 9.07
C PHE A 68 15.96 -15.04 9.49
N LEU A 69 14.78 -14.40 9.40
CA LEU A 69 14.62 -13.03 9.89
C LEU A 69 14.91 -12.91 11.38
N LYS A 70 14.47 -13.89 12.19
CA LYS A 70 14.80 -13.93 13.63
C LYS A 70 16.30 -14.01 13.92
N VAL A 71 17.12 -14.57 13.03
CA VAL A 71 18.59 -14.50 13.15
C VAL A 71 19.04 -13.04 13.16
N ILE A 72 18.52 -12.25 12.22
CA ILE A 72 18.86 -10.84 12.07
C ILE A 72 18.28 -10.02 13.24
N GLU A 73 17.03 -10.27 13.63
CA GLU A 73 16.41 -9.60 14.78
C GLU A 73 17.19 -9.87 16.07
N SER A 74 17.68 -11.09 16.26
CA SER A 74 18.48 -11.47 17.44
C SER A 74 19.80 -10.71 17.48
N ILE A 75 20.46 -10.51 16.33
CA ILE A 75 21.68 -9.70 16.22
C ILE A 75 21.42 -8.23 16.58
N LEU A 76 20.26 -7.70 16.21
CA LEU A 76 19.86 -6.31 16.51
C LEU A 76 19.44 -6.13 17.98
N LEU A 77 18.69 -7.10 18.51
CA LEU A 77 18.11 -7.07 19.86
C LEU A 77 19.14 -7.35 20.94
N TYR A 78 19.92 -8.42 20.79
CA TYR A 78 20.78 -8.89 21.87
C TYR A 78 22.17 -8.27 21.80
N ASN A 79 22.73 -7.99 22.98
CA ASN A 79 24.13 -7.59 23.13
C ASN A 79 25.07 -8.81 23.27
N THR A 80 24.58 -10.01 22.96
CA THR A 80 25.38 -11.24 23.00
C THR A 80 26.61 -11.04 22.13
N TYR A 81 27.79 -11.30 22.72
CA TYR A 81 29.10 -11.09 22.10
C TYR A 81 29.49 -9.62 21.79
N HIS A 82 28.85 -8.62 22.40
CA HIS A 82 29.21 -7.20 22.27
C HIS A 82 29.28 -6.70 20.82
N ILE A 83 28.26 -7.01 20.02
CA ILE A 83 28.14 -6.44 18.68
C ILE A 83 27.98 -4.92 18.80
N LYS A 84 28.92 -4.18 18.20
CA LYS A 84 28.93 -2.72 18.26
C LYS A 84 27.70 -2.14 17.56
N GLU A 85 27.18 -1.03 18.07
CA GLU A 85 26.03 -0.34 17.47
C GLU A 85 26.29 0.12 16.02
N GLU A 86 27.53 0.42 15.64
CA GLU A 86 27.89 0.70 14.23
C GLU A 86 27.58 -0.47 13.28
N HIS A 87 27.76 -1.70 13.76
CA HIS A 87 27.46 -2.91 12.98
C HIS A 87 25.94 -3.13 12.92
N LYS A 88 25.23 -2.92 14.03
CA LYS A 88 23.76 -3.00 14.06
C LYS A 88 23.14 -1.95 13.14
N GLN A 89 23.65 -0.73 13.13
CA GLN A 89 23.21 0.32 12.20
C GLN A 89 23.44 -0.06 10.74
N THR A 90 24.60 -0.66 10.44
CA THR A 90 24.87 -1.21 9.11
C THR A 90 23.86 -2.30 8.75
N LEU A 91 23.53 -3.20 9.69
CA LEU A 91 22.61 -4.30 9.45
C LEU A 91 21.18 -3.79 9.22
N ARG A 92 20.72 -2.77 9.96
CA ARG A 92 19.45 -2.07 9.69
C ARG A 92 19.43 -1.50 8.27
N GLY A 93 20.50 -0.82 7.86
CA GLY A 93 20.63 -0.30 6.50
C GLY A 93 20.66 -1.39 5.42
N ILE A 94 21.21 -2.57 5.70
CA ILE A 94 21.13 -3.74 4.80
C ILE A 94 19.69 -4.21 4.66
N CYS A 95 18.95 -4.33 5.77
CA CYS A 95 17.54 -4.71 5.75
C CYS A 95 16.71 -3.73 4.91
N GLU A 96 16.86 -2.42 5.16
CA GLU A 96 16.15 -1.37 4.43
C GLU A 96 16.49 -1.36 2.94
N LYS A 97 17.77 -1.42 2.58
CA LYS A 97 18.22 -1.52 1.17
C LYS A 97 17.71 -2.78 0.48
N SER A 98 17.56 -3.86 1.24
CA SER A 98 17.03 -5.12 0.74
C SER A 98 15.51 -5.16 0.73
N GLY A 99 14.81 -4.03 0.97
CA GLY A 99 13.36 -3.96 0.89
C GLY A 99 12.64 -4.56 2.09
N PHE A 100 13.23 -4.52 3.28
CA PHE A 100 12.62 -4.88 4.57
C PHE A 100 12.44 -3.63 5.43
N GLN A 101 11.44 -3.64 6.31
CA GLN A 101 11.28 -2.56 7.30
C GLN A 101 11.81 -2.99 8.65
N VAL A 102 12.60 -2.13 9.27
CA VAL A 102 12.99 -2.22 10.68
C VAL A 102 12.01 -1.36 11.48
N ASP A 103 11.35 -1.94 12.46
CA ASP A 103 10.37 -1.24 13.30
C ASP A 103 11.04 -0.16 14.17
N SER A 104 10.24 0.75 14.73
CA SER A 104 10.64 1.83 15.64
C SER A 104 11.44 1.35 16.86
N ASN A 105 11.26 0.09 17.27
CA ASN A 105 12.04 -0.53 18.33
C ASN A 105 13.50 -0.83 17.91
N GLY A 106 13.82 -0.73 16.62
CA GLY A 106 15.16 -0.84 16.07
C GLY A 106 15.69 -2.26 15.90
N TYR A 107 14.88 -3.30 16.14
CA TYR A 107 15.31 -4.69 16.02
C TYR A 107 14.31 -5.63 15.34
N THR A 108 13.01 -5.31 15.31
CA THR A 108 12.01 -6.17 14.64
C THR A 108 12.05 -5.92 13.14
N ILE A 109 12.10 -6.98 12.34
CA ILE A 109 12.22 -6.93 10.88
C ILE A 109 11.00 -7.56 10.26
N HIS A 110 10.29 -6.76 9.49
CA HIS A 110 9.18 -7.26 8.70
C HIS A 110 9.59 -7.35 7.25
N LEU A 111 9.46 -8.55 6.66
CA LEU A 111 9.36 -8.67 5.22
C LEU A 111 8.21 -7.76 4.81
N THR A 112 8.52 -6.75 4.01
CA THR A 112 7.50 -5.87 3.49
C THR A 112 6.65 -6.67 2.50
N LYS A 113 5.65 -7.38 3.02
CA LYS A 113 4.39 -7.64 2.33
C LYS A 113 3.57 -6.36 2.21
N LYS A 114 4.14 -5.17 2.48
CA LYS A 114 3.58 -3.95 1.89
C LYS A 114 3.71 -4.15 0.41
N LEU A 115 2.57 -4.23 -0.25
CA LEU A 115 2.49 -4.04 -1.67
C LEU A 115 3.20 -2.71 -1.98
N GLY A 116 4.48 -2.79 -2.33
CA GLY A 116 5.23 -1.63 -2.77
C GLY A 116 4.47 -0.99 -3.93
N HIS A 117 4.59 0.31 -4.08
CA HIS A 117 4.02 1.00 -5.24
C HIS A 117 4.44 0.36 -6.57
N GLN A 118 5.64 -0.26 -6.61
CA GLN A 118 6.17 -1.00 -7.76
C GLN A 118 5.34 -2.23 -8.19
N ASN A 119 4.47 -2.77 -7.33
CA ASN A 119 3.59 -3.88 -7.68
C ASN A 119 2.21 -3.42 -8.18
N ILE A 120 1.94 -2.10 -8.23
CA ILE A 120 0.71 -1.56 -8.78
C ILE A 120 0.84 -1.59 -10.30
N LYS A 121 0.13 -2.53 -10.94
CA LYS A 121 0.09 -2.62 -12.41
C LYS A 121 -0.78 -1.54 -13.04
N ASN A 122 -1.93 -1.27 -12.43
CA ASN A 122 -2.87 -0.26 -12.86
C ASN A 122 -3.80 0.16 -11.70
N ILE A 123 -4.44 1.30 -11.87
CA ILE A 123 -5.50 1.81 -11.00
C ILE A 123 -6.71 2.08 -11.87
N ILE A 124 -7.82 1.38 -11.61
CA ILE A 124 -9.10 1.60 -12.28
C ILE A 124 -9.97 2.45 -11.35
N PHE A 125 -10.37 3.63 -11.80
CA PHE A 125 -11.00 4.62 -10.93
C PHE A 125 -11.97 5.54 -11.68
N ALA A 126 -12.66 6.41 -10.93
CA ALA A 126 -13.52 7.47 -11.44
C ALA A 126 -14.53 7.02 -12.52
N SER A 127 -15.19 5.86 -12.32
CA SER A 127 -16.28 5.48 -13.24
C SER A 127 -17.44 6.46 -13.13
N ASN A 128 -17.85 7.06 -14.24
CA ASN A 128 -18.93 8.06 -14.29
C ASN A 128 -20.29 7.49 -14.76
N SER A 129 -20.37 6.19 -15.05
CA SER A 129 -21.64 5.54 -15.38
C SER A 129 -21.71 4.11 -14.83
N PHE A 130 -21.50 3.10 -15.68
CA PHE A 130 -21.61 1.70 -15.33
C PHE A 130 -20.32 1.16 -14.72
N LYS A 131 -20.47 0.09 -13.93
CA LYS A 131 -19.33 -0.67 -13.42
C LYS A 131 -18.58 -1.30 -14.61
N PRO A 132 -17.26 -1.14 -14.73
CA PRO A 132 -16.48 -1.79 -15.78
C PRO A 132 -16.56 -3.32 -15.66
N GLU A 133 -16.71 -4.00 -16.79
CA GLU A 133 -16.59 -5.47 -16.88
C GLU A 133 -15.13 -5.83 -17.19
N ILE A 134 -14.49 -6.56 -16.28
CA ILE A 134 -13.07 -6.89 -16.31
C ILE A 134 -12.92 -8.39 -16.55
N ILE A 135 -11.98 -8.79 -17.39
CA ILE A 135 -11.56 -10.19 -17.54
C ILE A 135 -10.05 -10.28 -17.35
N PHE A 136 -9.56 -11.49 -17.09
CA PHE A 136 -8.15 -11.79 -17.30
C PHE A 136 -7.94 -12.10 -18.78
N SER A 137 -7.16 -11.28 -19.47
CA SER A 137 -6.69 -11.58 -20.83
C SER A 137 -5.52 -12.56 -20.80
N ASP A 138 -4.69 -12.49 -19.76
CA ASP A 138 -3.69 -13.49 -19.39
C ASP A 138 -3.65 -13.70 -17.87
N SER A 139 -4.10 -14.86 -17.42
CA SER A 139 -4.11 -15.22 -15.99
C SER A 139 -2.73 -15.53 -15.42
N LEU A 140 -1.75 -15.94 -16.24
CA LEU A 140 -0.40 -16.25 -15.76
C LEU A 140 0.33 -14.97 -15.39
N SER A 141 0.19 -13.97 -16.25
CA SER A 141 0.79 -12.65 -16.02
C SER A 141 -0.06 -11.81 -15.07
N ASN A 142 -1.35 -12.13 -14.85
CA ASN A 142 -2.35 -11.26 -14.21
C ASN A 142 -2.59 -9.98 -15.01
N ASP A 143 -2.74 -10.12 -16.33
CA ASP A 143 -3.12 -9.02 -17.19
C ASP A 143 -4.63 -9.01 -17.35
N ILE A 144 -5.20 -7.81 -17.24
CA ILE A 144 -6.63 -7.60 -17.25
C ILE A 144 -7.05 -6.76 -18.45
N GLU A 145 -8.25 -7.01 -18.92
CA GLU A 145 -8.89 -6.24 -19.99
C GLU A 145 -10.28 -5.79 -19.54
N ILE A 146 -10.65 -4.54 -19.83
CA ILE A 146 -12.01 -4.04 -19.64
C ILE A 146 -12.79 -4.23 -20.94
N THR A 147 -13.72 -5.19 -20.94
CA THR A 147 -14.49 -5.59 -22.13
C THR A 147 -15.76 -4.77 -22.33
N LYS A 148 -16.31 -4.19 -21.25
CA LYS A 148 -17.44 -3.24 -21.32
C LYS A 148 -17.24 -2.04 -20.40
N TYR A 149 -17.74 -0.89 -20.85
CA TYR A 149 -17.73 0.38 -20.13
C TYR A 149 -16.33 0.92 -19.83
N LYS A 150 -15.36 0.59 -20.69
CA LYS A 150 -13.96 1.05 -20.56
C LYS A 150 -13.88 2.57 -20.61
N GLU A 151 -14.66 3.19 -21.50
CA GLU A 151 -14.80 4.64 -21.67
C GLU A 151 -15.42 5.34 -20.45
N SER A 152 -16.12 4.59 -19.59
CA SER A 152 -16.79 5.13 -18.41
C SER A 152 -15.83 5.28 -17.23
N CYS A 153 -14.71 4.54 -17.19
CA CYS A 153 -13.70 4.62 -16.14
C CYS A 153 -12.36 5.18 -16.65
N LEU A 154 -11.49 5.52 -15.71
CA LEU A 154 -10.10 5.88 -15.97
C LEU A 154 -9.19 4.72 -15.56
N ILE A 155 -8.12 4.53 -16.34
CA ILE A 155 -7.09 3.51 -16.06
C ILE A 155 -5.74 4.23 -16.03
N TYR A 156 -5.19 4.38 -14.84
CA TYR A 156 -3.82 4.84 -14.66
C TYR A 156 -2.88 3.64 -14.66
N ASP A 157 -1.97 3.57 -15.63
CA ASP A 157 -1.09 2.43 -15.90
C ASP A 157 0.40 2.80 -15.85
N LYS A 158 0.72 4.01 -15.37
CA LYS A 158 2.11 4.45 -15.20
C LYS A 158 2.69 3.91 -13.89
N PRO A 159 4.02 3.70 -13.81
CA PRO A 159 4.68 3.31 -12.56
C PRO A 159 4.48 4.36 -11.46
N ILE A 160 4.11 3.90 -10.27
CA ILE A 160 4.00 4.75 -9.08
C ILE A 160 5.38 4.87 -8.42
N GLN A 161 5.85 6.10 -8.23
CA GLN A 161 7.17 6.39 -7.70
C GLN A 161 7.24 6.23 -6.18
N SER A 162 8.47 6.31 -5.63
CA SER A 162 8.72 6.16 -4.19
C SER A 162 8.07 7.25 -3.34
N HIS A 163 7.84 8.45 -3.92
CA HIS A 163 7.14 9.57 -3.33
C HIS A 163 5.60 9.46 -3.42
N GLY A 164 5.07 8.39 -3.99
CA GLY A 164 3.63 8.22 -4.18
C GLY A 164 3.16 8.67 -5.55
N LEU A 165 1.89 9.08 -5.63
CA LEU A 165 1.28 9.67 -6.83
C LEU A 165 0.90 11.12 -6.53
N LEU A 166 1.54 12.06 -7.22
CA LEU A 166 1.29 13.49 -7.06
C LEU A 166 0.24 13.99 -8.07
N GLY A 167 -0.41 15.10 -7.74
CA GLY A 167 -1.37 15.77 -8.61
C GLY A 167 -0.77 16.13 -9.96
N ILE A 168 0.46 16.65 -9.98
CA ILE A 168 1.18 17.00 -11.21
C ILE A 168 1.42 15.79 -12.12
N GLU A 169 1.77 14.64 -11.55
CA GLU A 169 1.95 13.40 -12.32
C GLU A 169 0.62 12.91 -12.91
N LEU A 170 -0.48 13.11 -12.18
CA LEU A 170 -1.82 12.80 -12.69
C LEU A 170 -2.26 13.80 -13.78
N ILE A 171 -1.89 15.07 -13.66
CA ILE A 171 -2.14 16.11 -14.67
C ILE A 171 -1.37 15.80 -15.96
N ASP A 172 -0.10 15.43 -15.86
CA ASP A 172 0.71 15.08 -17.03
C ASP A 172 0.22 13.79 -17.70
N TRP A 173 -0.11 12.78 -16.90
CA TRP A 173 -0.81 11.59 -17.40
C TRP A 173 -2.11 11.95 -18.12
N TRP A 174 -2.89 12.92 -17.61
CA TRP A 174 -4.15 13.33 -18.23
C TRP A 174 -3.95 14.00 -19.59
N LYS A 175 -2.92 14.84 -19.74
CA LYS A 175 -2.55 15.44 -21.03
C LYS A 175 -2.18 14.37 -22.06
N GLU A 176 -1.38 13.39 -21.65
CA GLU A 176 -1.01 12.24 -22.49
C GLU A 176 -2.26 11.41 -22.87
N TYR A 177 -3.10 11.09 -21.89
CA TYR A 177 -4.32 10.32 -22.07
C TYR A 177 -5.28 10.98 -23.07
N LYS A 178 -5.44 12.31 -22.97
CA LYS A 178 -6.24 13.12 -23.90
C LYS A 178 -5.55 13.39 -25.23
N LYS A 179 -4.23 13.14 -25.33
CA LYS A 179 -3.38 13.50 -26.47
C LYS A 179 -3.38 15.00 -26.76
N ILE A 180 -3.42 15.82 -25.70
CA ILE A 180 -3.40 17.29 -25.79
C ILE A 180 -2.21 17.81 -24.98
N ILE A 181 -1.03 17.81 -25.61
CA ILE A 181 0.23 18.23 -24.99
C ILE A 181 0.29 19.76 -24.81
N SER A 182 -0.46 20.51 -25.61
CA SER A 182 -0.48 21.98 -25.58
C SER A 182 -1.19 22.58 -24.37
N TRP A 183 -1.91 21.77 -23.57
CA TRP A 183 -2.55 22.27 -22.36
C TRP A 183 -1.52 22.72 -21.33
N SER A 184 -1.74 23.90 -20.77
CA SER A 184 -1.12 24.30 -19.51
C SER A 184 -1.53 23.36 -18.39
N ASN A 185 -0.77 23.35 -17.28
CA ASN A 185 -1.12 22.54 -16.11
C ASN A 185 -2.50 22.93 -15.57
N SER A 186 -2.82 24.22 -15.53
CA SER A 186 -4.10 24.73 -15.07
C SER A 186 -5.29 24.24 -15.93
N GLU A 187 -5.18 24.30 -17.26
CA GLU A 187 -6.24 23.81 -18.18
C GLU A 187 -6.44 22.29 -18.03
N ALA A 188 -5.35 21.54 -17.93
CA ALA A 188 -5.40 20.09 -17.76
C ALA A 188 -5.95 19.71 -16.38
N ALA A 189 -5.58 20.42 -15.32
CA ALA A 189 -6.09 20.24 -13.96
C ALA A 189 -7.60 20.49 -13.89
N ASP A 190 -8.08 21.60 -14.47
CA ASP A 190 -9.51 21.92 -14.54
C ASP A 190 -10.31 20.86 -15.30
N SER A 191 -9.77 20.38 -16.43
CA SER A 191 -10.37 19.33 -17.23
C SER A 191 -10.44 18.00 -16.47
N LEU A 192 -9.33 17.62 -15.82
CA LEU A 192 -9.23 16.41 -15.02
C LEU A 192 -10.17 16.46 -13.82
N TYR A 193 -10.17 17.54 -13.05
CA TYR A 193 -11.05 17.75 -11.91
C TYR A 193 -12.53 17.56 -12.29
N LYS A 194 -12.98 18.18 -13.39
CA LYS A 194 -14.35 17.99 -13.90
C LYS A 194 -14.64 16.52 -14.19
N ARG A 195 -13.72 15.83 -14.87
CA ARG A 195 -13.89 14.39 -15.20
C ARG A 195 -13.91 13.49 -13.96
N LEU A 196 -13.10 13.79 -12.95
CA LEU A 196 -13.08 13.04 -11.69
C LEU A 196 -14.39 13.28 -10.92
N LYS A 197 -14.85 14.52 -10.86
CA LYS A 197 -16.10 14.91 -10.21
C LYS A 197 -17.34 14.28 -10.85
N GLU A 198 -17.33 14.00 -12.15
CA GLU A 198 -18.40 13.25 -12.81
C GLU A 198 -18.66 11.88 -12.16
N SER A 199 -17.63 11.23 -11.60
CA SER A 199 -17.80 9.94 -10.92
C SER A 199 -18.54 10.03 -9.59
N LEU A 200 -18.70 11.25 -9.05
CA LEU A 200 -19.31 11.54 -7.75
C LEU A 200 -20.72 12.14 -7.86
N GLN A 201 -21.25 12.32 -9.07
CA GLN A 201 -22.50 13.08 -9.31
C GLN A 201 -23.72 12.57 -8.52
N ASN A 202 -23.76 11.28 -8.19
CA ASN A 202 -24.85 10.68 -7.43
C ASN A 202 -24.62 10.69 -5.90
N ASN A 203 -23.49 11.22 -5.42
CA ASN A 203 -23.18 11.34 -4.01
C ASN A 203 -22.67 12.76 -3.67
N GLY A 204 -23.61 13.62 -3.27
CA GLY A 204 -23.30 15.01 -2.90
C GLY A 204 -22.35 15.14 -1.70
N VAL A 205 -22.28 14.12 -0.83
CA VAL A 205 -21.40 14.14 0.35
C VAL A 205 -19.95 13.87 -0.06
N GLU A 206 -19.72 12.81 -0.84
CA GLU A 206 -18.40 12.54 -1.43
C GLU A 206 -17.94 13.70 -2.33
N SER A 207 -18.84 14.28 -3.14
CA SER A 207 -18.52 15.45 -3.96
C SER A 207 -18.06 16.64 -3.13
N ARG A 208 -18.69 16.93 -1.97
CA ARG A 208 -18.26 18.01 -1.08
C ARG A 208 -16.88 17.76 -0.48
N PHE A 209 -16.62 16.53 -0.05
CA PHE A 209 -15.30 16.12 0.46
C PHE A 209 -14.22 16.31 -0.61
N PHE A 210 -14.47 15.84 -1.83
CA PHE A 210 -13.58 15.98 -2.97
C PHE A 210 -13.35 17.44 -3.36
N ASP A 211 -14.41 18.24 -3.41
CA ASP A 211 -14.33 19.67 -3.71
C ASP A 211 -13.48 20.42 -2.69
N THR A 212 -13.57 20.06 -1.41
CA THR A 212 -12.76 20.68 -0.37
C THR A 212 -11.28 20.35 -0.58
N TYR A 213 -10.95 19.10 -0.89
CA TYR A 213 -9.56 18.72 -1.11
C TYR A 213 -8.90 19.50 -2.25
N TYR A 214 -9.61 19.65 -3.38
CA TYR A 214 -9.06 20.25 -4.60
C TYR A 214 -9.19 21.78 -4.68
N ASN A 215 -10.18 22.38 -4.02
CA ASN A 215 -10.45 23.81 -4.17
C ASN A 215 -10.13 24.64 -2.92
N ASN A 216 -9.85 24.01 -1.78
CA ASN A 216 -9.58 24.76 -0.56
C ASN A 216 -8.22 25.46 -0.62
N GLU A 217 -8.24 26.78 -0.43
CA GLU A 217 -7.07 27.63 -0.56
C GLU A 217 -5.93 27.25 0.40
N GLN A 218 -6.21 26.73 1.60
CA GLN A 218 -5.16 26.35 2.54
C GLN A 218 -4.36 25.13 2.06
N LEU A 219 -5.05 24.14 1.49
CA LEU A 219 -4.41 22.96 0.91
C LEU A 219 -3.67 23.33 -0.38
N CYS A 220 -4.30 24.12 -1.24
CA CYS A 220 -3.72 24.57 -2.50
C CYS A 220 -2.49 25.47 -2.30
N ARG A 221 -2.50 26.41 -1.36
CA ARG A 221 -1.33 27.26 -1.08
C ARG A 221 -0.15 26.47 -0.52
N ARG A 222 -0.43 25.44 0.27
CA ARG A 222 0.61 24.66 0.95
C ARG A 222 1.28 23.63 0.04
N TRP A 223 0.53 23.03 -0.88
CA TRP A 223 1.05 21.93 -1.71
C TRP A 223 0.77 22.06 -3.22
N GLY A 224 -0.21 22.87 -3.62
CA GLY A 224 -0.54 23.13 -5.03
C GLY A 224 -0.68 21.85 -5.87
N GLU A 225 -0.09 21.87 -7.07
CA GLU A 225 -0.06 20.73 -7.99
C GLU A 225 0.80 19.55 -7.46
N ASN A 226 1.71 19.80 -6.52
CA ASN A 226 2.51 18.76 -5.88
C ASN A 226 1.74 18.00 -4.79
N SER A 227 0.52 18.43 -4.43
CA SER A 227 -0.31 17.69 -3.47
C SER A 227 -0.52 16.23 -3.91
N PRO A 228 -0.64 15.27 -2.98
CA PRO A 228 -0.97 13.90 -3.33
C PRO A 228 -2.25 13.79 -4.18
N ALA A 229 -2.28 12.91 -5.17
CA ALA A 229 -3.46 12.75 -6.02
C ALA A 229 -4.58 11.99 -5.29
N LEU A 230 -5.68 12.67 -4.96
CA LEU A 230 -6.87 12.05 -4.36
C LEU A 230 -7.74 11.41 -5.45
N LEU A 231 -7.61 10.10 -5.62
CA LEU A 231 -8.31 9.36 -6.65
C LEU A 231 -9.70 8.95 -6.15
N PRO A 232 -10.81 9.37 -6.80
CA PRO A 232 -12.15 8.96 -6.39
C PRO A 232 -12.55 7.60 -7.00
N GLN A 233 -13.42 6.88 -6.30
CA GLN A 233 -14.16 5.73 -6.83
C GLN A 233 -13.26 4.61 -7.38
N VAL A 234 -12.29 4.18 -6.58
CA VAL A 234 -11.23 3.24 -7.00
C VAL A 234 -11.68 1.79 -6.85
N TYR A 235 -11.58 0.99 -7.90
CA TYR A 235 -11.94 -0.42 -7.88
C TYR A 235 -10.82 -1.27 -7.26
N LEU A 236 -11.15 -2.02 -6.19
CA LEU A 236 -10.23 -2.94 -5.51
C LEU A 236 -10.49 -4.40 -5.87
N HIS A 237 -11.77 -4.79 -5.85
CA HIS A 237 -12.17 -6.18 -6.09
C HIS A 237 -13.10 -6.26 -7.29
N TYR A 238 -12.79 -7.20 -8.18
CA TYR A 238 -13.66 -7.54 -9.28
C TYR A 238 -14.40 -8.85 -8.99
N ASP A 239 -15.71 -8.75 -8.84
CA ASP A 239 -16.61 -9.91 -8.82
C ASP A 239 -17.04 -10.23 -10.26
N PRO A 240 -16.64 -11.40 -10.82
CA PRO A 240 -16.93 -11.77 -12.20
C PRO A 240 -18.37 -12.24 -12.39
N TYR A 241 -19.12 -12.48 -11.31
CA TYR A 241 -20.45 -13.07 -11.40
C TYR A 241 -21.56 -12.02 -11.56
N THR A 242 -22.53 -12.32 -12.43
CA THR A 242 -23.74 -11.53 -12.57
C THR A 242 -24.63 -11.63 -11.32
N ILE A 243 -25.56 -10.69 -11.13
CA ILE A 243 -26.51 -10.72 -10.00
C ILE A 243 -27.32 -12.03 -9.99
N LYS A 244 -27.65 -12.58 -11.16
CA LYS A 244 -28.35 -13.88 -11.28
C LYS A 244 -27.48 -15.05 -10.80
N GLU A 245 -26.18 -15.02 -11.09
CA GLU A 245 -25.23 -16.06 -10.67
C GLU A 245 -24.88 -15.95 -9.20
N LEU A 246 -24.70 -14.75 -8.67
CA LEU A 246 -24.48 -14.52 -7.24
C LEU A 246 -25.64 -15.04 -6.41
N LYS A 247 -26.89 -14.87 -6.88
CA LYS A 247 -28.08 -15.46 -6.25
C LYS A 247 -28.03 -16.99 -6.18
N ARG A 248 -27.30 -17.66 -7.08
CA ARG A 248 -27.16 -19.12 -7.10
C ARG A 248 -25.97 -19.62 -6.28
N TYR A 249 -24.84 -18.92 -6.31
CA TYR A 249 -23.57 -19.44 -5.77
C TYR A 249 -23.13 -18.83 -4.43
N ASN A 250 -23.60 -17.61 -4.09
CA ASN A 250 -23.10 -16.87 -2.92
C ASN A 250 -24.24 -16.30 -2.06
N ASN A 251 -25.38 -16.99 -2.00
CA ASN A 251 -26.62 -16.52 -1.37
C ASN A 251 -27.05 -15.11 -1.82
N GLY A 252 -26.71 -14.71 -3.06
CA GLY A 252 -27.00 -13.39 -3.62
C GLY A 252 -26.05 -12.28 -3.21
N ARG A 253 -25.01 -12.57 -2.42
CA ARG A 253 -24.09 -11.54 -1.90
C ARG A 253 -22.94 -11.27 -2.86
N ARG A 254 -22.85 -10.02 -3.31
CA ARG A 254 -21.65 -9.48 -3.98
C ARG A 254 -20.48 -9.46 -3.00
N LEU A 255 -19.25 -9.48 -3.51
CA LEU A 255 -18.08 -9.07 -2.72
C LEU A 255 -18.37 -7.72 -2.05
N ILE A 256 -18.25 -7.68 -0.73
CA ILE A 256 -18.44 -6.48 0.08
C ILE A 256 -17.24 -5.56 -0.22
N ARG A 257 -17.48 -4.28 -0.54
CA ARG A 257 -16.47 -3.29 -0.97
C ARG A 257 -15.68 -3.63 -2.23
N GLN A 258 -16.32 -3.55 -3.39
CA GLN A 258 -15.65 -3.63 -4.69
C GLN A 258 -14.90 -2.34 -5.06
N ARG A 259 -15.30 -1.23 -4.45
CA ARG A 259 -14.87 0.13 -4.78
C ARG A 259 -14.67 0.91 -3.49
N MET A 260 -13.57 1.66 -3.42
CA MET A 260 -13.24 2.61 -2.36
C MET A 260 -13.71 4.00 -2.76
N ASP A 261 -14.14 4.82 -1.80
CA ASP A 261 -14.59 6.18 -2.10
C ASP A 261 -13.43 7.06 -2.56
N PHE A 262 -12.30 7.04 -1.82
CA PHE A 262 -11.07 7.69 -2.24
C PHE A 262 -9.79 6.91 -1.88
N LEU A 263 -8.74 7.12 -2.68
CA LEU A 263 -7.40 6.57 -2.47
C LEU A 263 -6.33 7.67 -2.57
N LEU A 264 -5.37 7.64 -1.65
CA LEU A 264 -4.07 8.31 -1.80
C LEU A 264 -2.95 7.26 -1.81
N LEU A 265 -1.96 7.51 -2.67
CA LEU A 265 -0.70 6.77 -2.69
C LEU A 265 0.41 7.72 -2.23
N LEU A 266 0.91 7.50 -1.03
CA LEU A 266 1.85 8.37 -0.32
C LEU A 266 3.25 7.74 -0.23
N PRO A 267 4.31 8.53 0.07
CA PRO A 267 5.66 8.03 0.31
C PRO A 267 5.72 6.85 1.29
N LYS A 268 6.82 6.10 1.25
CA LYS A 268 7.03 4.91 2.11
C LYS A 268 5.98 3.80 1.86
N SER A 269 5.47 3.73 0.62
CA SER A 269 4.45 2.78 0.14
C SER A 269 3.15 2.79 0.96
N LYS A 270 2.71 3.97 1.35
CA LYS A 270 1.51 4.17 2.16
C LYS A 270 0.29 4.29 1.26
N ARG A 271 -0.72 3.44 1.48
CA ARG A 271 -1.96 3.40 0.69
C ARG A 271 -3.11 3.82 1.58
N ILE A 272 -3.54 5.06 1.46
CA ILE A 272 -4.59 5.62 2.33
C ILE A 272 -5.94 5.49 1.62
N VAL A 273 -6.86 4.78 2.26
CA VAL A 273 -8.25 4.68 1.84
C VAL A 273 -9.07 5.61 2.71
N ILE A 274 -9.87 6.46 2.06
CA ILE A 274 -10.81 7.33 2.76
C ILE A 274 -12.21 6.92 2.34
N GLU A 275 -13.07 6.65 3.31
CA GLU A 275 -14.46 6.22 3.13
C GLU A 275 -15.41 7.25 3.75
N ILE A 276 -16.50 7.56 3.06
CA ILE A 276 -17.53 8.46 3.53
C ILE A 276 -18.78 7.64 3.91
N ASP A 277 -18.90 7.36 5.20
CA ASP A 277 -19.92 6.46 5.72
C ASP A 277 -21.27 7.14 5.93
N GLY A 278 -22.22 6.84 5.05
CA GLY A 278 -23.61 7.23 5.20
C GLY A 278 -24.46 6.18 5.92
N LYS A 279 -25.71 6.54 6.18
CA LYS A 279 -26.72 5.68 6.85
C LYS A 279 -26.87 4.32 6.15
N GLN A 280 -26.73 4.28 4.82
CA GLN A 280 -26.78 3.05 4.02
C GLN A 280 -25.72 2.00 4.40
N HIS A 281 -24.63 2.37 5.11
CA HIS A 281 -23.60 1.44 5.53
C HIS A 281 -23.90 0.73 6.85
N TYR A 282 -24.85 1.21 7.64
CA TYR A 282 -25.14 0.65 8.97
C TYR A 282 -26.63 0.57 9.31
N ALA A 283 -27.53 0.95 8.39
CA ALA A 283 -28.98 0.91 8.60
C ALA A 283 -29.71 0.40 7.36
N GLU A 284 -30.93 -0.11 7.58
CA GLU A 284 -31.89 -0.43 6.52
C GLU A 284 -33.16 0.38 6.77
N GLY A 285 -33.52 1.21 5.79
CA GLY A 285 -34.55 2.23 5.99
C GLY A 285 -34.15 3.17 7.13
N GLU A 286 -34.99 3.24 8.18
CA GLU A 286 -34.76 4.09 9.35
C GLU A 286 -34.03 3.38 10.51
N TYR A 287 -33.81 2.07 10.41
CA TYR A 287 -33.36 1.26 11.54
C TYR A 287 -31.91 0.84 11.40
N ALA A 288 -31.10 1.12 12.42
CA ALA A 288 -29.74 0.62 12.51
C ALA A 288 -29.72 -0.92 12.51
N LYS A 289 -28.79 -1.50 11.76
CA LYS A 289 -28.57 -2.94 11.65
C LYS A 289 -27.16 -3.31 12.12
N PRO A 290 -27.02 -3.90 13.32
CA PRO A 290 -25.73 -4.33 13.86
C PRO A 290 -24.93 -5.24 12.92
N GLN A 291 -25.63 -6.03 12.09
CA GLN A 291 -24.99 -6.91 11.10
C GLN A 291 -24.24 -6.11 10.02
N LEU A 292 -24.85 -5.04 9.48
CA LEU A 292 -24.20 -4.19 8.46
C LEU A 292 -22.98 -3.48 9.06
N TYR A 293 -23.10 -3.00 10.30
CA TYR A 293 -21.97 -2.44 11.02
C TYR A 293 -20.84 -3.47 11.22
N ALA A 294 -21.16 -4.69 11.65
CA ALA A 294 -20.16 -5.74 11.85
C ALA A 294 -19.45 -6.13 10.55
N GLU A 295 -20.17 -6.20 9.42
CA GLU A 295 -19.60 -6.42 8.09
C GLU A 295 -18.65 -5.28 7.69
N MET A 296 -19.08 -4.02 7.87
CA MET A 296 -18.27 -2.83 7.59
C MET A 296 -16.93 -2.82 8.34
N VAL A 297 -16.94 -3.12 9.65
CA VAL A 297 -15.72 -3.15 10.48
C VAL A 297 -14.88 -4.40 10.17
N ALA A 298 -15.47 -5.52 9.75
CA ALA A 298 -14.72 -6.67 9.28
C ALA A 298 -13.93 -6.36 8.00
N GLU A 299 -14.54 -5.67 7.04
CA GLU A 299 -13.86 -5.23 5.82
C GLU A 299 -12.77 -4.19 6.11
N ASP A 300 -12.98 -3.31 7.09
CA ASP A 300 -11.94 -2.37 7.54
C ASP A 300 -10.67 -3.10 8.00
N ARG A 301 -10.83 -4.14 8.82
CA ARG A 301 -9.70 -4.99 9.25
C ARG A 301 -9.05 -5.71 8.08
N LYS A 302 -9.84 -6.22 7.11
CA LYS A 302 -9.28 -6.88 5.92
C LYS A 302 -8.41 -5.93 5.11
N LEU A 303 -8.87 -4.71 4.84
CA LEU A 303 -8.09 -3.68 4.15
C LEU A 303 -6.78 -3.37 4.88
N LYS A 304 -6.85 -3.20 6.20
CA LYS A 304 -5.67 -2.98 7.04
C LYS A 304 -4.67 -4.13 6.97
N LEU A 305 -5.15 -5.37 7.00
CA LEU A 305 -4.32 -6.57 6.84
C LEU A 305 -3.73 -6.71 5.42
N LEU A 306 -4.37 -6.12 4.40
CA LEU A 306 -3.84 -5.99 3.05
C LEU A 306 -2.82 -4.83 2.90
N GLY A 307 -2.56 -4.08 3.97
CA GLY A 307 -1.56 -3.00 3.99
C GLY A 307 -2.11 -1.62 3.64
N TYR A 308 -3.44 -1.45 3.61
CA TYR A 308 -4.07 -0.14 3.50
C TYR A 308 -4.22 0.52 4.87
N GLU A 309 -4.20 1.85 4.92
CA GLU A 309 -4.62 2.61 6.11
C GLU A 309 -5.98 3.22 5.81
N VAL A 310 -6.96 2.95 6.67
CA VAL A 310 -8.36 3.32 6.40
C VAL A 310 -8.79 4.41 7.37
N TYR A 311 -9.26 5.53 6.81
CA TYR A 311 -9.86 6.65 7.52
C TYR A 311 -11.32 6.79 7.09
N ARG A 312 -12.22 6.96 8.06
CA ARG A 312 -13.67 7.03 7.84
C ARG A 312 -14.20 8.36 8.30
N PHE A 313 -15.00 8.98 7.45
CA PHE A 313 -15.79 10.15 7.81
C PHE A 313 -17.25 9.75 7.84
N GLY A 314 -17.96 10.08 8.92
CA GLY A 314 -19.40 10.01 8.90
C GLY A 314 -19.95 11.04 7.90
N ALA A 315 -20.90 10.65 7.06
CA ALA A 315 -21.57 11.58 6.15
C ALA A 315 -22.18 12.77 6.90
N TYR A 316 -22.57 12.57 8.17
CA TYR A 316 -23.03 13.64 9.05
C TYR A 316 -22.00 14.76 9.23
N GLU A 317 -20.72 14.44 9.36
CA GLU A 317 -19.63 15.42 9.50
C GLU A 317 -19.53 16.31 8.25
N ILE A 318 -19.69 15.70 7.08
CA ILE A 318 -19.56 16.38 5.78
C ILE A 318 -20.83 17.17 5.40
N MET A 319 -21.95 16.90 6.08
CA MET A 319 -23.19 17.66 5.91
C MET A 319 -23.25 18.93 6.78
N GLN A 320 -22.37 19.09 7.76
CA GLN A 320 -22.34 20.29 8.61
C GLN A 320 -21.84 21.53 7.87
N GLU A 321 -22.18 22.72 8.36
CA GLU A 321 -21.73 23.99 7.75
C GLU A 321 -20.21 24.15 7.80
N ASN A 322 -19.55 23.64 8.84
CA ASN A 322 -18.10 23.75 9.03
C ASN A 322 -17.30 22.58 8.43
N TYR A 323 -17.92 21.74 7.58
CA TYR A 323 -17.27 20.52 7.07
C TYR A 323 -15.92 20.77 6.41
N GLU A 324 -15.73 21.90 5.73
CA GLU A 324 -14.47 22.23 5.07
C GLU A 324 -13.30 22.27 6.07
N SER A 325 -13.53 22.83 7.26
CA SER A 325 -12.51 22.90 8.31
C SER A 325 -12.10 21.52 8.82
N ILE A 326 -13.05 20.58 8.89
CA ILE A 326 -12.79 19.19 9.33
C ILE A 326 -11.91 18.49 8.30
N VAL A 327 -12.26 18.62 7.01
CA VAL A 327 -11.52 17.98 5.92
C VAL A 327 -10.11 18.58 5.80
N VAL A 328 -9.98 19.90 5.88
CA VAL A 328 -8.68 20.60 5.82
C VAL A 328 -7.79 20.21 6.99
N ASP A 329 -8.31 20.24 8.23
CA ASP A 329 -7.56 19.84 9.43
C ASP A 329 -7.07 18.39 9.33
N PHE A 330 -7.93 17.49 8.83
CA PHE A 330 -7.55 16.10 8.60
C PHE A 330 -6.37 15.97 7.63
N PHE A 331 -6.46 16.55 6.43
CA PHE A 331 -5.40 16.42 5.43
C PHE A 331 -4.10 17.08 5.88
N GLN A 332 -4.17 18.21 6.57
CA GLN A 332 -2.98 18.84 7.16
C GLN A 332 -2.29 17.90 8.15
N LYS A 333 -3.03 17.35 9.11
CA LYS A 333 -2.49 16.41 10.09
C LYS A 333 -2.02 15.11 9.46
N LEU A 334 -2.73 14.61 8.45
CA LEU A 334 -2.36 13.40 7.71
C LEU A 334 -1.01 13.59 7.01
N PHE A 335 -0.85 14.72 6.32
CA PHE A 335 0.38 15.03 5.59
C PHE A 335 1.54 15.35 6.52
N ASP A 336 1.29 16.02 7.64
CA ASP A 336 2.29 16.22 8.70
C ASP A 336 2.72 14.87 9.31
N PHE A 337 1.77 13.97 9.58
CA PHE A 337 2.03 12.66 10.17
C PHE A 337 2.92 11.75 9.31
N TYR A 338 2.79 11.83 7.98
CA TYR A 338 3.64 11.05 7.07
C TYR A 338 4.89 11.77 6.59
N ASP A 339 5.19 12.95 7.14
CA ASP A 339 6.30 13.82 6.73
C ASP A 339 6.25 14.14 5.23
N ILE A 340 5.07 14.52 4.72
CA ILE A 340 4.90 14.92 3.32
C ILE A 340 5.52 16.31 3.12
N ASN A 341 6.85 16.33 3.00
CA ASN A 341 7.62 17.49 2.56
C ASN A 341 7.73 17.43 1.04
N LEU A 342 6.93 18.26 0.37
CA LEU A 342 6.91 18.38 -1.09
C LEU A 342 7.82 19.51 -1.58
N ASP A 343 8.87 19.83 -0.81
CA ASP A 343 9.95 20.73 -1.19
C ASP A 343 10.79 20.06 -2.30
N PHE A 344 10.25 20.06 -3.52
CA PHE A 344 10.92 19.62 -4.74
C PHE A 344 11.24 20.82 -5.63
#